data_AF-A0A1G5Q8H4-F1
#
_entry.id   AF-A0A1G5Q8H4-F1
#
_cell.length_a   1.000
_cell.length_b   1.000
_cell.length_c   1.000
_cell.angle_alpha   90.00
_cell.angle_beta   90.00
_cell.angle_gamma   90.00
#
_symmetry.space_group_name_H-M   'P 1'
#
loop_
_entity.id
_entity.type
_entity.pdbx_description
1 polymer ?
#
loop_
_entity_poly.entity_id
_entity_poly.type
_entity_poly.pdbx_seq_one_letter_code
_entity_poly.pdbx_strand_id
1 'polypeptide(L)'
;MMGKHRATNRGTLGSGELAVVTPSYLPDRELCGDLNNSVLEMTDPGVVHHIVVPDRDFPAFSGLRGPRTAVHAARDFLPASFFRSPGFNVWINAARPWPPVRGWIAQQIIKLAVVARLDVAGALLLDSDSVLIRHTTLDTFRRNGRIPLYQAPGAVDATLPGHRLWHVSARRLLGLAPPPAGDLTDYICWPCLWEPSVVRDMLGHVEDVTGRDWSTAVGGQLHFSEMMLYGLYVDEVAGGPEATVSEMQGIVHSAEVPLGQEEIEHLLREAPQDKSLLMLSAKAGIPLEVRRQALHSFRHASLGPERGDAR
;
A
#
# COMPACT_ATOMS: atom_id res chain seq x y z
N MET A 1 -23.43 -3.98 30.73
CA MET A 1 -24.16 -4.86 29.78
C MET A 1 -23.21 -5.11 28.62
N MET A 2 -22.45 -6.22 28.67
CA MET A 2 -21.39 -6.52 27.71
C MET A 2 -21.99 -6.80 26.33
N GLY A 3 -21.75 -5.92 25.36
CA GLY A 3 -21.99 -6.18 23.95
C GLY A 3 -20.91 -7.12 23.43
N LYS A 4 -21.30 -8.36 23.07
CA LYS A 4 -20.44 -9.27 22.32
C LYS A 4 -20.22 -8.67 20.93
N HIS A 5 -19.03 -8.15 20.66
CA HIS A 5 -18.62 -7.76 19.31
C HIS A 5 -18.65 -8.99 18.41
N ARG A 6 -19.58 -8.98 17.45
CA ARG A 6 -19.69 -9.99 16.42
C ARG A 6 -18.66 -9.64 15.34
N ALA A 7 -17.40 -9.98 15.59
CA ALA A 7 -16.40 -10.05 14.54
C ALA A 7 -16.99 -10.91 13.41
N THR A 8 -17.21 -10.32 12.24
CA THR A 8 -17.57 -11.11 11.07
C THR A 8 -16.35 -11.95 10.74
N ASN A 9 -16.42 -13.23 11.11
CA ASN A 9 -15.36 -14.22 10.95
C ASN A 9 -15.12 -14.45 9.45
N ARG A 10 -14.33 -13.58 8.83
CA ARG A 10 -13.80 -13.71 7.47
C ARG A 10 -12.34 -14.11 7.64
N GLY A 11 -12.02 -15.36 7.28
CA GLY A 11 -10.82 -16.06 7.70
C GLY A 11 -9.48 -15.37 7.46
N THR A 12 -8.50 -15.79 8.24
CA THR A 12 -7.09 -15.40 8.15
C THR A 12 -6.48 -15.73 6.78
N LEU A 13 -5.63 -14.84 6.27
CA LEU A 13 -4.91 -14.99 5.01
C LEU A 13 -3.43 -15.30 5.26
N GLY A 14 -3.01 -16.52 4.94
CA GLY A 14 -1.60 -16.95 4.93
C GLY A 14 -0.91 -16.87 6.30
N SER A 15 0.25 -17.50 6.44
CA SER A 15 1.15 -17.29 7.58
C SER A 15 2.60 -17.19 7.08
N GLY A 16 3.44 -16.41 7.75
CA GLY A 16 4.82 -16.18 7.33
C GLY A 16 5.45 -14.90 7.88
N GLU A 17 6.64 -14.55 7.39
CA GLU A 17 7.32 -13.34 7.84
C GLU A 17 6.86 -12.09 7.05
N LEU A 18 6.71 -12.21 5.74
CA LEU A 18 6.37 -11.10 4.85
C LEU A 18 5.27 -11.52 3.86
N ALA A 19 4.33 -10.62 3.59
CA ALA A 19 3.41 -10.71 2.46
C ALA A 19 3.46 -9.42 1.63
N VAL A 20 3.13 -9.51 0.34
CA VAL A 20 3.00 -8.33 -0.54
C VAL A 20 1.51 -8.11 -0.84
N VAL A 21 1.04 -6.87 -0.76
CA VAL A 21 -0.36 -6.50 -1.04
C VAL A 21 -0.40 -5.44 -2.13
N THR A 22 -1.10 -5.75 -3.23
CA THR A 22 -1.19 -4.86 -4.39
C THR A 22 -2.65 -4.68 -4.80
N PRO A 23 -3.24 -3.48 -4.61
CA PRO A 23 -4.47 -3.15 -5.30
C PRO A 23 -4.17 -2.82 -6.77
N SER A 24 -4.99 -3.36 -7.67
CA SER A 24 -4.89 -3.10 -9.10
C SER A 24 -6.27 -2.99 -9.75
N TYR A 25 -6.29 -2.61 -11.01
CA TYR A 25 -7.49 -2.46 -11.83
C TYR A 25 -7.10 -2.61 -13.31
N LEU A 26 -8.08 -2.84 -14.18
CA LEU A 26 -7.84 -3.29 -15.56
C LEU A 26 -6.78 -2.48 -16.36
N PRO A 27 -6.77 -1.13 -16.36
CA PRO A 27 -5.72 -0.33 -16.99
C PRO A 27 -4.28 -0.65 -16.54
N ASP A 28 -4.09 -1.05 -15.29
CA ASP A 28 -2.77 -1.34 -14.72
C ASP A 28 -2.43 -2.84 -14.80
N ARG A 29 -3.18 -3.64 -15.58
CA ARG A 29 -3.02 -5.09 -15.66
C ARG A 29 -1.60 -5.53 -16.01
N GLU A 30 -0.96 -4.85 -16.96
CA GLU A 30 0.40 -5.17 -17.36
C GLU A 30 1.42 -4.74 -16.31
N LEU A 31 1.27 -3.54 -15.73
CA LEU A 31 2.12 -3.05 -14.64
C LEU A 31 2.07 -3.98 -13.42
N CYS A 32 0.88 -4.41 -13.03
CA CYS A 32 0.68 -5.40 -11.97
C CYS A 32 1.31 -6.76 -12.31
N GLY A 33 1.33 -7.14 -13.59
CA GLY A 33 2.03 -8.33 -14.06
C GLY A 33 3.55 -8.22 -13.87
N ASP A 34 4.13 -7.09 -14.25
CA ASP A 34 5.56 -6.80 -14.08
C ASP A 34 5.94 -6.77 -12.59
N LEU A 35 5.12 -6.14 -11.75
CA LEU A 35 5.27 -6.17 -10.30
C LEU A 35 5.21 -7.62 -9.77
N ASN A 36 4.19 -8.40 -10.16
CA ASN A 36 4.05 -9.78 -9.70
C ASN A 36 5.27 -10.64 -10.07
N ASN A 37 5.79 -10.50 -11.28
CA ASN A 37 7.01 -11.20 -11.70
C ASN A 37 8.19 -10.80 -10.81
N SER A 38 8.38 -9.50 -10.56
CA SER A 38 9.45 -9.04 -9.66
C SER A 38 9.29 -9.54 -8.22
N VAL A 39 8.06 -9.65 -7.71
CA VAL A 39 7.80 -10.22 -6.38
C VAL A 39 8.20 -11.68 -6.33
N LEU A 40 7.81 -12.48 -7.33
CA LEU A 40 8.15 -13.90 -7.38
C LEU A 40 9.66 -14.14 -7.49
N GLU A 41 10.36 -13.30 -8.25
CA GLU A 41 11.81 -13.37 -8.45
C GLU A 41 12.62 -12.88 -7.23
N MET A 42 12.16 -11.81 -6.58
CA MET A 42 12.96 -11.04 -5.62
C MET A 42 12.52 -11.23 -4.16
N THR A 43 11.65 -12.19 -3.86
CA THR A 43 11.26 -12.49 -2.47
C THR A 43 11.30 -13.99 -2.20
N ASP A 44 11.52 -14.34 -0.93
CA ASP A 44 11.69 -15.73 -0.50
C ASP A 44 10.46 -16.61 -0.80
N PRO A 45 10.63 -17.92 -1.01
CA PRO A 45 9.54 -18.84 -1.37
C PRO A 45 8.29 -18.82 -0.46
N GLY A 46 8.43 -18.37 0.79
CA GLY A 46 7.32 -18.22 1.74
C GLY A 46 6.47 -16.95 1.54
N VAL A 47 6.92 -15.98 0.75
CA VAL A 47 6.21 -14.72 0.52
C VAL A 47 5.10 -14.92 -0.50
N VAL A 48 3.88 -14.56 -0.10
CA VAL A 48 2.68 -14.58 -0.94
C VAL A 48 2.33 -13.17 -1.40
N HIS A 49 2.06 -13.03 -2.70
CA HIS A 49 1.56 -11.80 -3.31
C HIS A 49 0.03 -11.81 -3.38
N HIS A 50 -0.61 -10.91 -2.63
CA HIS A 50 -2.05 -10.69 -2.60
C HIS A 50 -2.42 -9.54 -3.53
N ILE A 51 -2.95 -9.87 -4.71
CA ILE A 51 -3.45 -8.90 -5.68
C ILE A 51 -4.96 -8.74 -5.48
N VAL A 52 -5.44 -7.52 -5.29
CA VAL A 52 -6.88 -7.25 -5.08
C VAL A 52 -7.39 -6.34 -6.18
N VAL A 53 -8.43 -6.78 -6.88
CA VAL A 53 -8.96 -6.08 -8.06
C VAL A 53 -10.48 -5.90 -7.98
N PRO A 54 -11.05 -4.89 -8.67
CA PRO A 54 -12.50 -4.81 -8.83
C PRO A 54 -13.08 -6.12 -9.38
N ASP A 55 -14.26 -6.51 -8.91
CA ASP A 55 -14.92 -7.77 -9.27
C ASP A 55 -15.02 -8.00 -10.79
N ARG A 56 -15.35 -6.94 -11.52
CA ARG A 56 -15.45 -6.95 -12.98
C ARG A 56 -14.12 -7.17 -13.70
N ASP A 57 -13.00 -6.83 -13.06
CA ASP A 57 -11.66 -6.92 -13.61
C ASP A 57 -11.02 -8.27 -13.24
N PHE A 58 -11.58 -9.00 -12.25
CA PHE A 58 -11.07 -10.29 -11.77
C PHE A 58 -10.72 -11.29 -12.89
N PRO A 59 -11.56 -11.49 -13.94
CA PRO A 59 -11.22 -12.41 -15.02
C PRO A 59 -9.89 -12.06 -15.72
N ALA A 60 -9.61 -10.76 -15.93
CA ALA A 60 -8.37 -10.31 -16.59
C ALA A 60 -7.11 -10.60 -15.75
N PHE A 61 -7.24 -10.66 -14.43
CA PHE A 61 -6.12 -10.93 -13.50
C PHE A 61 -6.02 -12.41 -13.11
N SER A 62 -7.04 -13.22 -13.37
CA SER A 62 -7.10 -14.61 -12.94
C SER A 62 -5.89 -15.46 -13.38
N GLY A 63 -5.29 -15.15 -14.53
CA GLY A 63 -4.09 -15.80 -15.04
C GLY A 63 -2.79 -15.51 -14.26
N LEU A 64 -2.76 -14.52 -13.36
CA LEU A 64 -1.63 -14.27 -12.47
C LEU A 64 -1.62 -15.19 -11.24
N ARG A 65 -2.71 -15.93 -10.99
CA ARG A 65 -2.79 -16.84 -9.84
C ARG A 65 -1.74 -17.94 -9.96
N GLY A 66 -1.11 -18.27 -8.84
CA GLY A 66 -0.11 -19.32 -8.77
C GLY A 66 0.16 -19.75 -7.33
N PRO A 67 1.17 -20.62 -7.09
CA PRO A 67 1.49 -21.12 -5.75
C PRO A 67 1.79 -20.01 -4.73
N ARG A 68 2.33 -18.88 -5.20
CA ARG A 68 2.72 -17.71 -4.38
C ARG A 68 1.98 -16.42 -4.77
N THR A 69 0.92 -16.52 -5.58
CA THR A 69 0.12 -15.36 -6.00
C THR A 69 -1.36 -15.65 -5.84
N ALA A 70 -2.01 -14.88 -4.98
CA ALA A 70 -3.44 -14.93 -4.74
C ALA A 70 -4.11 -13.69 -5.31
N VAL A 71 -5.07 -13.89 -6.22
CA VAL A 71 -5.89 -12.81 -6.79
C VAL A 71 -7.27 -12.85 -6.15
N HIS A 72 -7.72 -11.72 -5.61
CA HIS A 72 -8.96 -11.58 -4.86
C HIS A 72 -9.87 -10.51 -5.47
N ALA A 73 -11.18 -10.66 -5.29
CA ALA A 73 -12.13 -9.61 -5.64
C ALA A 73 -12.22 -8.57 -4.52
N ALA A 74 -12.32 -7.29 -4.89
CA ALA A 74 -12.45 -6.17 -3.94
C ALA A 74 -13.62 -6.37 -2.95
N ARG A 75 -14.71 -6.96 -3.42
CA ARG A 75 -15.90 -7.32 -2.64
C ARG A 75 -15.59 -8.21 -1.43
N ASP A 76 -14.59 -9.08 -1.50
CA ASP A 76 -14.23 -10.01 -0.43
C ASP A 76 -13.78 -9.27 0.85
N PHE A 77 -13.31 -8.02 0.68
CA PHE A 77 -12.75 -7.18 1.74
C PHE A 77 -13.68 -6.10 2.25
N LEU A 78 -14.77 -5.81 1.55
CA LEU A 78 -15.75 -4.81 1.97
C LEU A 78 -16.90 -5.45 2.78
N PRO A 79 -17.52 -4.75 3.75
CA PRO A 79 -18.74 -5.22 4.41
C PRO A 79 -19.95 -5.28 3.48
N ALA A 80 -20.90 -6.17 3.75
CA ALA A 80 -22.08 -6.38 2.90
C ALA A 80 -22.93 -5.11 2.69
N SER A 81 -22.82 -4.12 3.59
CA SER A 81 -23.49 -2.82 3.47
C SER A 81 -22.94 -1.94 2.34
N PHE A 82 -21.76 -2.23 1.79
CA PHE A 82 -21.18 -1.48 0.69
C PHE A 82 -21.72 -1.98 -0.64
N PHE A 83 -22.32 -1.13 -1.46
CA PHE A 83 -22.84 -1.47 -2.78
C PHE A 83 -22.17 -0.59 -3.82
N ARG A 84 -21.63 -1.18 -4.88
CA ARG A 84 -21.04 -0.40 -5.97
C ARG A 84 -22.15 0.24 -6.79
N SER A 85 -22.02 1.54 -7.07
CA SER A 85 -22.95 2.22 -7.98
C SER A 85 -22.69 1.81 -9.43
N PRO A 86 -23.71 1.40 -10.21
CA PRO A 86 -23.54 1.06 -11.62
C PRO A 86 -23.00 2.26 -12.42
N GLY A 87 -21.96 2.05 -13.24
CA GLY A 87 -21.40 3.08 -14.13
C GLY A 87 -20.51 4.13 -13.47
N PHE A 88 -20.47 4.22 -12.14
CA PHE A 88 -19.66 5.21 -11.41
C PHE A 88 -18.57 4.54 -10.56
N ASN A 89 -17.42 5.21 -10.40
CA ASN A 89 -16.37 4.74 -9.49
C ASN A 89 -16.66 5.16 -8.03
N VAL A 90 -17.83 4.76 -7.53
CA VAL A 90 -18.37 5.14 -6.23
C VAL A 90 -19.08 3.93 -5.58
N TRP A 91 -19.00 3.84 -4.26
CA TRP A 91 -19.69 2.86 -3.44
C TRP A 91 -20.67 3.57 -2.49
N ILE A 92 -21.81 2.96 -2.23
CA ILE A 92 -22.81 3.40 -1.26
C ILE A 92 -22.73 2.46 -0.07
N ASN A 93 -22.49 2.98 1.13
CA ASN A 93 -22.59 2.20 2.35
C ASN A 93 -24.00 2.36 2.94
N ALA A 94 -24.83 1.32 2.94
CA ALA A 94 -26.20 1.40 3.50
C ALA A 94 -26.25 1.77 4.99
N ALA A 95 -25.17 1.51 5.76
CA ALA A 95 -25.06 1.96 7.15
C ALA A 95 -24.81 3.47 7.28
N ARG A 96 -24.32 4.11 6.20
CA ARG A 96 -24.11 5.56 6.10
C ARG A 96 -24.09 5.97 4.62
N PRO A 97 -25.25 6.20 3.98
CA PRO A 97 -25.32 6.41 2.54
C PRO A 97 -24.69 7.70 2.04
N TRP A 98 -24.56 8.71 2.91
CA TRP A 98 -24.01 10.02 2.57
C TRP A 98 -22.84 10.44 3.49
N PRO A 99 -21.73 10.97 2.92
CA PRO A 99 -21.44 11.01 1.48
C PRO A 99 -21.15 9.60 0.93
N PRO A 100 -21.35 9.36 -0.38
CA PRO A 100 -20.92 8.12 -1.02
C PRO A 100 -19.39 7.96 -0.92
N VAL A 101 -18.93 6.72 -0.87
CA VAL A 101 -17.52 6.36 -0.76
C VAL A 101 -16.88 6.39 -2.14
N ARG A 102 -15.97 7.33 -2.38
CA ARG A 102 -15.24 7.43 -3.65
C ARG A 102 -14.37 6.20 -3.88
N GLY A 103 -14.19 5.77 -5.13
CA GLY A 103 -13.44 4.55 -5.46
C GLY A 103 -12.04 4.49 -4.86
N TRP A 104 -11.33 5.62 -4.84
CA TRP A 104 -10.00 5.72 -4.21
C TRP A 104 -10.04 5.54 -2.69
N ILE A 105 -11.09 6.01 -2.00
CA ILE A 105 -11.30 5.73 -0.55
C ILE A 105 -11.59 4.24 -0.35
N ALA A 106 -12.43 3.65 -1.20
CA ALA A 106 -12.74 2.23 -1.12
C ALA A 106 -11.47 1.36 -1.29
N GLN A 107 -10.55 1.75 -2.19
CA GLN A 107 -9.26 1.10 -2.34
C GLN A 107 -8.42 1.15 -1.05
N GLN A 108 -8.41 2.29 -0.36
CA GLN A 108 -7.72 2.42 0.93
C GLN A 108 -8.36 1.56 2.03
N ILE A 109 -9.69 1.49 2.09
CA ILE A 109 -10.42 0.57 2.99
C ILE A 109 -10.04 -0.88 2.69
N ILE A 110 -9.93 -1.25 1.41
CA ILE A 110 -9.53 -2.59 1.00
C ILE A 110 -8.10 -2.91 1.43
N LYS A 111 -7.13 -1.99 1.24
CA LYS A 111 -5.75 -2.16 1.74
C LYS A 111 -5.74 -2.50 3.23
N LEU A 112 -6.43 -1.70 4.05
CA LEU A 112 -6.57 -1.92 5.49
C LEU A 112 -7.22 -3.28 5.81
N ALA A 113 -8.32 -3.62 5.13
CA ALA A 113 -9.04 -4.87 5.35
C ALA A 113 -8.23 -6.12 4.95
N VAL A 114 -7.41 -6.04 3.90
CA VAL A 114 -6.52 -7.13 3.50
C VAL A 114 -5.45 -7.32 4.56
N VAL A 115 -4.74 -6.24 4.93
CA VAL A 115 -3.64 -6.30 5.89
C VAL A 115 -4.11 -6.78 7.25
N ALA A 116 -5.27 -6.32 7.73
CA ALA A 116 -5.86 -6.78 8.99
C ALA A 116 -6.12 -8.30 9.05
N ARG A 117 -6.32 -8.96 7.90
CA ARG A 117 -6.55 -10.41 7.80
C ARG A 117 -5.28 -11.23 7.63
N LEU A 118 -4.13 -10.60 7.38
CA LEU A 118 -2.87 -11.33 7.26
C LEU A 118 -2.35 -11.77 8.64
N ASP A 119 -1.79 -12.97 8.69
CA ASP A 119 -1.06 -13.50 9.86
C ASP A 119 0.44 -13.59 9.54
N VAL A 120 1.01 -12.44 9.19
CA VAL A 120 2.43 -12.26 8.90
C VAL A 120 3.03 -11.18 9.80
N ALA A 121 4.36 -11.16 9.92
CA ALA A 121 5.03 -10.12 10.69
C ALA A 121 5.02 -8.76 9.97
N GLY A 122 5.11 -8.73 8.64
CA GLY A 122 5.04 -7.51 7.85
C GLY A 122 4.24 -7.67 6.55
N ALA A 123 3.48 -6.64 6.19
CA ALA A 123 2.75 -6.54 4.93
C ALA A 123 3.31 -5.37 4.10
N LEU A 124 3.97 -5.69 2.98
CA LEU A 124 4.53 -4.72 2.05
C LEU A 124 3.45 -4.29 1.05
N LEU A 125 2.98 -3.06 1.17
CA LEU A 125 2.00 -2.47 0.26
C LEU A 125 2.72 -1.85 -0.93
N LEU A 126 2.44 -2.37 -2.12
CA LEU A 126 2.99 -1.89 -3.38
C LEU A 126 1.83 -1.51 -4.31
N ASP A 127 1.93 -0.34 -4.94
CA ASP A 127 0.98 0.02 -6.01
C ASP A 127 1.45 -0.65 -7.31
N SER A 128 0.52 -0.85 -8.26
CA SER A 128 0.76 -1.66 -9.48
C SER A 128 1.91 -1.14 -10.34
N ASP A 129 2.26 0.13 -10.20
CA ASP A 129 3.29 0.86 -10.94
C ASP A 129 4.67 0.84 -10.27
N SER A 130 4.84 -0.05 -9.30
CA SER A 130 6.10 -0.35 -8.63
C SER A 130 6.68 -1.68 -9.11
N VAL A 131 8.00 -1.85 -9.00
CA VAL A 131 8.70 -3.11 -9.27
C VAL A 131 9.84 -3.30 -8.28
N LEU A 132 10.05 -4.53 -7.80
CA LEU A 132 11.23 -4.87 -7.02
C LEU A 132 12.46 -4.97 -7.92
N ILE A 133 13.55 -4.35 -7.48
CA ILE A 133 14.81 -4.29 -8.22
C ILE A 133 15.95 -5.03 -7.52
N ARG A 134 15.75 -5.46 -6.27
CA ARG A 134 16.68 -6.25 -5.46
C ARG A 134 15.92 -7.26 -4.60
N HIS A 135 16.62 -8.32 -4.17
CA HIS A 135 16.06 -9.29 -3.21
C HIS A 135 15.59 -8.57 -1.94
N THR A 136 14.37 -8.87 -1.52
CA THR A 136 13.62 -8.14 -0.50
C THR A 136 13.05 -9.12 0.51
N THR A 137 13.43 -8.93 1.77
CA THR A 137 12.94 -9.67 2.94
C THR A 137 12.38 -8.67 3.96
N LEU A 138 11.80 -9.16 5.06
CA LEU A 138 11.40 -8.25 6.14
C LEU A 138 12.60 -7.51 6.75
N ASP A 139 13.75 -8.19 6.83
CA ASP A 139 15.00 -7.60 7.36
C ASP A 139 15.56 -6.48 6.49
N THR A 140 15.18 -6.39 5.21
CA THR A 140 15.51 -5.24 4.34
C THR A 140 15.03 -3.93 4.97
N PHE A 141 13.83 -3.98 5.58
CA PHE A 141 13.19 -2.82 6.18
C PHE A 141 13.53 -2.63 7.65
N ARG A 142 13.89 -3.69 8.37
CA ARG A 142 14.15 -3.62 9.81
C ARG A 142 15.35 -2.74 10.14
N ARG A 143 15.27 -2.07 11.28
CA ARG A 143 16.37 -1.36 11.95
C ARG A 143 16.38 -1.83 13.39
N ASN A 144 17.52 -2.38 13.84
CA ASN A 144 17.66 -2.96 15.18
C ASN A 144 16.57 -4.00 15.52
N GLY A 145 16.19 -4.84 14.55
CA GLY A 145 15.16 -5.89 14.71
C GLY A 145 13.71 -5.39 14.69
N ARG A 146 13.47 -4.09 14.50
CA ARG A 146 12.13 -3.48 14.47
C ARG A 146 11.81 -2.91 13.10
N ILE A 147 10.52 -2.84 12.76
CA ILE A 147 10.05 -2.15 11.56
C ILE A 147 9.97 -0.66 11.90
N PRO A 148 10.81 0.21 11.30
CA PRO A 148 10.75 1.63 11.62
C PRO A 148 9.52 2.27 10.99
N LEU A 149 8.98 3.30 11.64
CA LEU A 149 7.97 4.15 11.04
C LEU A 149 8.63 5.18 10.14
N TYR A 150 8.17 5.30 8.89
CA TYR A 150 8.58 6.41 8.05
C TYR A 150 7.95 7.71 8.54
N GLN A 151 8.76 8.75 8.69
CA GLN A 151 8.36 10.10 9.06
C GLN A 151 9.19 11.12 8.30
N ALA A 152 8.54 12.11 7.70
CA ALA A 152 9.17 13.32 7.18
C ALA A 152 8.66 14.54 7.96
N PRO A 153 9.30 14.88 9.10
CA PRO A 153 8.89 16.02 9.91
C PRO A 153 8.92 17.33 9.12
N GLY A 154 7.83 18.10 9.21
CA GLY A 154 7.70 19.39 8.53
C GLY A 154 7.49 19.31 7.02
N ALA A 155 7.34 18.11 6.43
CA ALA A 155 7.13 17.96 4.99
C ALA A 155 5.72 18.36 4.52
N VAL A 156 4.73 18.36 5.43
CA VAL A 156 3.36 18.81 5.10
C VAL A 156 3.21 20.29 5.45
N ASP A 157 3.54 21.13 4.48
CA ASP A 157 3.42 22.60 4.56
C ASP A 157 2.14 23.11 3.88
N ALA A 158 2.07 24.42 3.62
CA ALA A 158 0.94 25.06 2.95
C ALA A 158 0.76 24.66 1.47
N THR A 159 1.80 24.11 0.82
CA THR A 159 1.79 23.67 -0.58
C THR A 159 1.15 22.28 -0.76
N LEU A 160 0.94 21.54 0.34
CA LEU A 160 0.28 20.22 0.36
C LEU A 160 -1.09 20.26 1.08
N PRO A 161 -2.07 21.03 0.59
CA PRO A 161 -3.38 21.17 1.26
C PRO A 161 -4.13 19.82 1.38
N GLY A 162 -3.90 18.90 0.43
CA GLY A 162 -4.47 17.54 0.49
C GLY A 162 -3.99 16.74 1.70
N HIS A 163 -2.68 16.78 1.98
CA HIS A 163 -2.09 16.07 3.12
C HIS A 163 -2.56 16.67 4.46
N ARG A 164 -2.73 18.00 4.53
CA ARG A 164 -3.34 18.65 5.70
C ARG A 164 -4.77 18.17 5.94
N LEU A 165 -5.58 18.00 4.89
CA LEU A 165 -6.93 17.44 5.02
C LEU A 165 -6.91 15.96 5.47
N TRP A 166 -5.91 15.19 5.03
CA TRP A 166 -5.72 13.81 5.52
C TRP A 166 -5.38 13.79 7.01
N HIS A 167 -4.55 14.70 7.51
CA HIS A 167 -4.32 14.89 8.96
C HIS A 167 -5.62 15.15 9.72
N VAL A 168 -6.44 16.10 9.24
CA VAL A 168 -7.73 16.43 9.89
C VAL A 168 -8.60 15.18 10.02
N SER A 169 -8.73 14.41 8.94
CA SER A 169 -9.55 13.20 8.95
C SER A 169 -8.97 12.07 9.80
N ALA A 170 -7.67 11.82 9.73
CA ALA A 170 -7.00 10.81 10.55
C ALA A 170 -7.09 11.14 12.03
N ARG A 171 -6.77 12.38 12.44
CA ARG A 171 -6.87 12.83 13.83
C ARG A 171 -8.29 12.70 14.37
N ARG A 172 -9.30 13.06 13.58
CA ARG A 172 -10.70 12.86 13.96
C ARG A 172 -11.06 11.39 14.17
N LEU A 173 -10.58 10.49 13.30
CA LEU A 173 -10.81 9.05 13.44
C LEU A 173 -10.09 8.46 14.66
N LEU A 174 -8.96 9.05 15.05
CA LEU A 174 -8.15 8.63 16.20
C LEU A 174 -8.50 9.32 17.51
N GLY A 175 -9.44 10.28 17.51
CA GLY A 175 -9.83 11.02 18.72
C GLY A 175 -8.78 12.04 19.18
N LEU A 176 -7.87 12.42 18.30
CA LEU A 176 -6.82 13.40 18.55
C LEU A 176 -7.31 14.83 18.34
N ALA A 177 -6.62 15.79 18.95
CA ALA A 177 -6.84 17.21 18.69
C ALA A 177 -6.60 17.53 17.20
N PRO A 178 -7.29 18.54 16.63
CA PRO A 178 -7.03 19.01 15.26
C PRO A 178 -5.54 19.31 15.04
N PRO A 179 -5.04 19.19 13.79
CA PRO A 179 -3.63 19.44 13.52
C PRO A 179 -3.26 20.90 13.86
N PRO A 180 -2.03 21.15 14.36
CA PRO A 180 -1.56 22.50 14.62
C PRO A 180 -1.45 23.33 13.33
N ALA A 181 -1.33 24.64 13.47
CA ALA A 181 -1.25 25.57 12.35
C ALA A 181 0.07 25.48 11.55
N GLY A 182 1.16 24.98 12.17
CA GLY A 182 2.47 24.86 11.54
C GLY A 182 2.59 23.69 10.56
N ASP A 183 3.82 23.42 10.13
CA ASP A 183 4.14 22.29 9.26
C ASP A 183 3.97 20.97 10.02
N LEU A 184 3.50 19.95 9.32
CA LEU A 184 3.16 18.65 9.92
C LEU A 184 4.10 17.56 9.38
N THR A 185 4.21 16.48 10.14
CA THR A 185 4.95 15.27 9.72
C THR A 185 4.19 14.55 8.62
N ASP A 186 4.86 14.24 7.51
CA ASP A 186 4.31 13.34 6.50
C ASP A 186 4.66 11.88 6.81
N TYR A 187 3.72 10.97 6.55
CA TYR A 187 3.85 9.53 6.69
C TYR A 187 3.70 8.77 5.35
N ILE A 188 3.53 9.48 4.22
CA ILE A 188 3.43 8.87 2.90
C ILE A 188 4.80 8.35 2.50
N CYS A 189 4.91 7.06 2.19
CA CYS A 189 6.15 6.43 1.76
C CYS A 189 5.94 5.33 0.73
N TRP A 190 6.98 5.10 -0.08
CA TRP A 190 7.07 3.96 -1.01
C TRP A 190 8.43 3.26 -0.88
N PRO A 191 8.45 1.92 -0.76
CA PRO A 191 7.31 1.08 -0.41
C PRO A 191 6.77 1.40 0.99
N CYS A 192 5.55 0.98 1.28
CA CYS A 192 4.96 1.11 2.61
C CYS A 192 4.88 -0.25 3.28
N LEU A 193 5.45 -0.40 4.48
CA LEU A 193 5.45 -1.64 5.24
C LEU A 193 4.63 -1.45 6.52
N TRP A 194 3.63 -2.31 6.73
CA TRP A 194 2.79 -2.29 7.93
C TRP A 194 2.87 -3.59 8.71
N GLU A 195 2.64 -3.49 10.01
CA GLU A 195 2.42 -4.62 10.88
C GLU A 195 0.92 -4.95 10.94
N PRO A 196 0.48 -6.17 10.55
CA PRO A 196 -0.93 -6.56 10.61
C PRO A 196 -1.57 -6.42 11.99
N SER A 197 -0.82 -6.66 13.07
CA SER A 197 -1.27 -6.44 14.45
C SER A 197 -1.59 -4.97 14.71
N VAL A 198 -0.68 -4.07 14.37
CA VAL A 198 -0.86 -2.62 14.52
C VAL A 198 -2.06 -2.13 13.72
N VAL A 199 -2.26 -2.65 12.49
CA VAL A 199 -3.45 -2.32 11.71
C VAL A 199 -4.72 -2.78 12.42
N ARG A 200 -4.77 -3.98 12.99
CA ARG A 200 -5.94 -4.45 13.75
C ARG A 200 -6.22 -3.59 14.97
N ASP A 201 -5.21 -3.24 15.74
CA ASP A 201 -5.34 -2.42 16.95
C ASP A 201 -5.79 -0.99 16.59
N MET A 202 -5.22 -0.41 15.53
CA MET A 202 -5.65 0.88 14.97
C MET A 202 -7.11 0.87 14.54
N LEU A 203 -7.54 -0.16 13.81
CA LEU A 203 -8.93 -0.26 13.37
C LEU A 203 -9.87 -0.40 14.56
N GLY A 204 -9.51 -1.21 15.57
CA GLY A 204 -10.27 -1.30 16.83
C GLY A 204 -10.37 0.05 17.55
N HIS A 205 -9.27 0.80 17.64
CA HIS A 205 -9.26 2.15 18.22
C HIS A 205 -10.19 3.11 17.47
N VAL A 206 -10.24 3.05 16.14
CA VAL A 206 -11.20 3.84 15.35
C VAL A 206 -12.65 3.48 15.71
N GLU A 207 -12.96 2.21 15.95
CA GLU A 207 -14.30 1.80 16.39
C GLU A 207 -14.64 2.36 17.77
N ASP A 208 -13.70 2.28 18.71
CA ASP A 208 -13.85 2.78 20.08
C ASP A 208 -14.08 4.30 20.12
N VAL A 209 -13.30 5.06 19.35
CA VAL A 209 -13.42 6.53 19.24
C VAL A 209 -14.74 6.93 18.58
N THR A 210 -15.12 6.25 17.50
CA THR A 210 -16.22 6.71 16.64
C THR A 210 -17.56 6.09 16.99
N GLY A 211 -17.58 5.01 17.78
CA GLY A 211 -18.76 4.20 18.07
C GLY A 211 -19.38 3.53 16.84
N ARG A 212 -18.59 3.35 15.77
CA ARG A 212 -19.04 2.82 14.48
C ARG A 212 -18.08 1.75 13.99
N ASP A 213 -18.58 0.84 13.16
CA ASP A 213 -17.72 -0.05 12.37
C ASP A 213 -16.65 0.77 11.62
N TRP A 214 -15.39 0.37 11.73
CA TRP A 214 -14.26 1.18 11.28
C TRP A 214 -14.36 1.53 9.79
N SER A 215 -14.84 0.59 8.97
CA SER A 215 -14.94 0.79 7.52
C SER A 215 -16.04 1.81 7.19
N THR A 216 -17.08 1.89 8.02
CA THR A 216 -18.12 2.91 7.94
C THR A 216 -17.62 4.28 8.40
N ALA A 217 -16.78 4.33 9.44
CA ALA A 217 -16.15 5.56 9.93
C ALA A 217 -15.20 6.16 8.88
N VAL A 218 -14.33 5.31 8.31
CA VAL A 218 -13.39 5.66 7.23
C VAL A 218 -14.13 6.01 5.94
N GLY A 219 -15.10 5.20 5.52
CA GLY A 219 -15.87 5.45 4.29
C GLY A 219 -16.65 6.76 4.31
N GLY A 220 -16.97 7.29 5.49
CA GLY A 220 -17.61 8.59 5.65
C GLY A 220 -16.66 9.80 5.58
N GLN A 221 -15.36 9.58 5.34
CA GLN A 221 -14.38 10.65 5.14
C GLN A 221 -14.31 11.04 3.67
N LEU A 222 -14.32 12.34 3.39
CA LEU A 222 -14.06 12.82 2.03
C LEU A 222 -12.56 12.79 1.73
N HIS A 223 -11.72 13.23 2.64
CA HIS A 223 -10.27 13.25 2.47
C HIS A 223 -9.68 12.23 3.45
N PHE A 224 -8.94 11.24 2.97
CA PHE A 224 -8.40 10.18 3.82
C PHE A 224 -7.10 9.65 3.21
N SER A 225 -6.18 9.24 4.06
CA SER A 225 -5.01 8.46 3.68
C SER A 225 -4.84 7.37 4.72
N GLU A 226 -4.77 6.13 4.26
CA GLU A 226 -4.51 4.96 5.06
C GLU A 226 -3.11 5.02 5.71
N MET A 227 -2.14 5.59 5.00
CA MET A 227 -0.79 5.81 5.51
C MET A 227 -0.76 6.92 6.57
N MET A 228 -1.54 8.01 6.41
CA MET A 228 -1.65 9.03 7.46
C MET A 228 -2.30 8.47 8.71
N LEU A 229 -3.35 7.66 8.55
CA LEU A 229 -4.02 7.03 9.69
C LEU A 229 -3.06 6.10 10.44
N TYR A 230 -2.34 5.23 9.72
CA TYR A 230 -1.35 4.32 10.31
C TYR A 230 -0.23 5.09 11.02
N GLY A 231 0.37 6.06 10.34
CA GLY A 231 1.48 6.84 10.89
C GLY A 231 1.10 7.60 12.15
N LEU A 232 -0.03 8.31 12.15
CA LEU A 232 -0.52 9.03 13.31
C LEU A 232 -0.94 8.10 14.46
N TYR A 233 -1.48 6.92 14.15
CA TYR A 233 -1.79 5.95 15.19
C TYR A 233 -0.52 5.47 15.89
N VAL A 234 0.50 5.07 15.13
CA VAL A 234 1.78 4.61 15.71
C VAL A 234 2.47 5.75 16.47
N ASP A 235 2.53 6.95 15.90
CA ASP A 235 3.24 8.09 16.47
C ASP A 235 2.58 8.64 17.73
N GLU A 236 1.25 8.83 17.73
CA GLU A 236 0.57 9.59 18.79
C GLU A 236 -0.36 8.76 19.68
N VAL A 237 -0.82 7.58 19.23
CA VAL A 237 -1.80 6.77 19.97
C VAL A 237 -1.14 5.53 20.60
N ALA A 238 -0.29 4.83 19.84
CA ALA A 238 0.36 3.60 20.28
C ALA A 238 1.58 3.83 21.21
N GLY A 239 1.91 5.09 21.51
CA GLY A 239 3.03 5.46 22.36
C GLY A 239 4.33 5.78 21.62
N GLY A 240 4.26 5.94 20.29
CA GLY A 240 5.39 6.29 19.44
C GLY A 240 6.13 5.05 18.88
N PRO A 241 6.77 5.18 17.71
CA PRO A 241 7.57 4.09 17.14
C PRO A 241 8.87 3.90 17.92
N GLU A 242 9.33 2.65 18.05
CA GLU A 242 10.66 2.36 18.62
C GLU A 242 11.82 2.83 17.71
N ALA A 243 11.57 2.95 16.41
CA ALA A 243 12.53 3.43 15.42
C ALA A 243 11.83 4.22 14.31
N THR A 244 12.50 5.24 13.78
CA THR A 244 12.00 6.05 12.66
C THR A 244 12.99 6.13 11.52
N VAL A 245 12.50 6.39 10.31
CA VAL A 245 13.30 6.68 9.13
C VAL A 245 12.68 7.84 8.35
N SER A 246 13.50 8.69 7.74
CA SER A 246 13.04 9.81 6.89
C SER A 246 13.38 9.64 5.42
N GLU A 247 14.13 8.59 5.09
CA GLU A 247 14.43 8.24 3.70
C GLU A 247 13.56 7.10 3.22
N MET A 248 12.99 7.25 2.03
CA MET A 248 12.26 6.18 1.37
C MET A 248 13.22 5.06 0.95
N GLN A 249 12.78 3.81 1.06
CA GLN A 249 13.54 2.64 0.59
C GLN A 249 13.27 2.30 -0.87
N GLY A 250 12.41 3.08 -1.55
CA GLY A 250 12.23 3.04 -2.99
C GLY A 250 12.89 4.22 -3.70
N ILE A 251 13.25 4.02 -4.96
CA ILE A 251 13.46 5.08 -5.93
C ILE A 251 12.06 5.50 -6.40
N VAL A 252 11.67 6.75 -6.18
CA VAL A 252 10.29 7.20 -6.39
C VAL A 252 10.23 8.33 -7.41
N HIS A 253 9.52 8.09 -8.50
CA HIS A 253 9.09 9.12 -9.45
C HIS A 253 7.57 9.24 -9.41
N SER A 254 7.08 10.07 -8.49
CA SER A 254 5.65 10.31 -8.29
C SER A 254 5.07 11.39 -9.22
N ALA A 255 5.93 12.18 -9.87
CA ALA A 255 5.52 13.25 -10.77
C ALA A 255 4.76 12.70 -11.98
N GLU A 256 3.68 13.37 -12.37
CA GLU A 256 2.89 13.04 -13.57
C GLU A 256 3.55 13.57 -14.86
N VAL A 257 4.87 13.34 -14.98
CA VAL A 257 5.71 13.75 -16.12
C VAL A 257 6.46 12.53 -16.63
N PRO A 258 6.41 12.22 -17.93
CA PRO A 258 7.07 11.03 -18.46
C PRO A 258 8.59 11.16 -18.37
N LEU A 259 9.24 10.05 -18.01
CA LEU A 259 10.68 9.85 -18.15
C LEU A 259 10.98 9.00 -19.39
N GLY A 260 12.07 9.30 -20.05
CA GLY A 260 12.68 8.47 -21.09
C GLY A 260 13.45 7.28 -20.51
N GLN A 261 13.85 6.35 -21.38
CA GLN A 261 14.60 5.17 -20.98
C GLN A 261 15.92 5.53 -20.27
N GLU A 262 16.73 6.42 -20.85
CA GLU A 262 18.03 6.81 -20.30
C GLU A 262 17.92 7.45 -18.91
N GLU A 263 16.85 8.22 -18.66
CA GLU A 263 16.57 8.84 -17.36
C GLU A 263 16.24 7.77 -16.31
N ILE A 264 15.39 6.79 -16.66
CA ILE A 264 15.06 5.67 -15.76
C ILE A 264 16.31 4.82 -15.48
N GLU A 265 17.11 4.53 -16.50
CA GLU A 265 18.35 3.79 -16.32
C GLU A 265 19.36 4.55 -15.47
N HIS A 266 19.43 5.88 -15.58
CA HIS A 266 20.26 6.71 -14.71
C HIS A 266 19.79 6.65 -13.26
N LEU A 267 18.48 6.79 -13.01
CA LEU A 267 17.90 6.62 -11.66
C LEU A 267 18.25 5.25 -11.05
N LEU A 268 18.20 4.20 -11.86
CA LEU A 268 18.53 2.84 -11.42
C LEU A 268 20.03 2.64 -11.15
N ARG A 269 20.91 3.22 -11.98
CA ARG A 269 22.38 3.13 -11.80
C ARG A 269 22.87 3.89 -10.57
N GLU A 270 22.34 5.07 -10.32
CA GLU A 270 22.71 5.91 -9.17
C GLU A 270 22.04 5.46 -7.86
N ALA A 271 21.13 4.49 -7.92
CA ALA A 271 20.38 4.03 -6.77
C ALA A 271 21.30 3.42 -5.70
N PRO A 272 21.27 3.94 -4.46
CA PRO A 272 21.96 3.30 -3.34
C PRO A 272 21.54 1.83 -3.16
N GLN A 273 22.45 1.01 -2.62
CA GLN A 273 22.23 -0.45 -2.50
C GLN A 273 21.11 -0.82 -1.53
N ASP A 274 20.72 0.08 -0.63
CA ASP A 274 19.61 -0.09 0.30
C ASP A 274 18.24 0.16 -0.34
N LYS A 275 18.17 0.59 -1.61
CA LYS A 275 16.91 0.77 -2.33
C LYS A 275 16.45 -0.53 -2.96
N SER A 276 15.28 -1.04 -2.58
CA SER A 276 14.78 -2.35 -3.05
C SER A 276 13.69 -2.24 -4.11
N LEU A 277 13.10 -1.05 -4.28
CA LEU A 277 11.96 -0.79 -5.14
C LEU A 277 12.24 0.35 -6.13
N LEU A 278 11.70 0.24 -7.34
CA LEU A 278 11.47 1.38 -8.23
C LEU A 278 9.96 1.60 -8.35
N MET A 279 9.48 2.81 -8.04
CA MET A 279 8.11 3.25 -8.29
C MET A 279 8.13 4.36 -9.33
N LEU A 280 7.43 4.14 -10.44
CA LEU A 280 7.25 5.13 -11.50
C LEU A 280 5.74 5.33 -11.69
N SER A 281 5.20 6.48 -11.32
CA SER A 281 3.76 6.77 -11.36
C SER A 281 3.09 6.28 -12.65
N ALA A 282 2.03 5.47 -12.56
CA ALA A 282 1.23 5.05 -13.73
C ALA A 282 0.70 6.24 -14.53
N LYS A 283 0.51 7.39 -13.85
CA LYS A 283 -0.01 8.62 -14.44
C LYS A 283 1.06 9.47 -15.15
N ALA A 284 2.34 9.13 -15.00
CA ALA A 284 3.42 9.81 -15.70
C ALA A 284 3.35 9.62 -17.24
N GLY A 285 2.54 8.68 -17.73
CA GLY A 285 2.42 8.42 -19.17
C GLY A 285 3.67 7.77 -19.79
N ILE A 286 4.52 7.15 -18.97
CA ILE A 286 5.70 6.40 -19.43
C ILE A 286 5.21 5.13 -20.15
N PRO A 287 5.54 4.94 -21.45
CA PRO A 287 5.16 3.73 -22.17
C PRO A 287 5.69 2.46 -21.49
N LEU A 288 4.87 1.40 -21.51
CA LEU A 288 5.23 0.12 -20.88
C LEU A 288 6.56 -0.45 -21.39
N GLU A 289 6.80 -0.33 -22.70
CA GLU A 289 8.03 -0.80 -23.33
C GLU A 289 9.27 -0.05 -22.81
N VAL A 290 9.16 1.27 -22.59
CA VAL A 290 10.24 2.10 -22.04
C VAL A 290 10.60 1.64 -20.61
N ARG A 291 9.59 1.35 -19.78
CA ARG A 291 9.80 0.80 -18.42
C ARG A 291 10.53 -0.54 -18.48
N ARG A 292 10.05 -1.45 -19.33
CA ARG A 292 10.60 -2.82 -19.45
C ARG A 292 12.02 -2.81 -19.99
N GLN A 293 12.33 -1.98 -20.99
CA GLN A 293 13.68 -1.85 -21.56
C GLN A 293 14.67 -1.34 -20.51
N ALA A 294 14.33 -0.27 -19.77
CA ALA A 294 15.20 0.25 -18.71
C ALA A 294 15.48 -0.79 -17.61
N LEU A 295 14.44 -1.53 -17.17
CA LEU A 295 14.58 -2.58 -16.17
C LEU A 295 15.41 -3.77 -16.68
N HIS A 296 15.23 -4.15 -17.94
CA HIS A 296 16.01 -5.20 -18.59
C HIS A 296 17.50 -4.82 -18.66
N SER A 297 17.82 -3.61 -19.13
CA SER A 297 19.19 -3.07 -19.16
C SER A 297 19.84 -3.10 -17.77
N PHE A 298 19.12 -2.64 -16.75
CA PHE A 298 19.61 -2.62 -15.37
C PHE A 298 19.90 -4.03 -14.83
N ARG A 299 18.99 -4.99 -15.06
CA ARG A 299 19.18 -6.38 -14.62
C ARG A 299 20.37 -7.03 -15.32
N HIS A 300 20.54 -6.82 -16.62
CA HIS A 300 21.67 -7.36 -17.38
C HIS A 300 23.01 -6.76 -16.92
N ALA A 301 23.05 -5.45 -16.61
CA ALA A 301 24.25 -4.80 -16.10
C ALA A 301 24.60 -5.22 -14.67
N SER A 302 23.58 -5.41 -13.82
CA SER A 302 23.77 -5.77 -12.40
C SER A 302 24.17 -7.23 -12.17
N LEU A 303 23.92 -8.12 -13.14
CA LEU A 303 24.19 -9.55 -13.02
C LEU A 303 25.56 -10.00 -13.55
N GLY A 304 26.35 -9.14 -14.21
CA GLY A 304 27.66 -9.54 -14.79
C GLY A 304 27.57 -10.75 -15.74
N PRO A 305 28.68 -11.27 -16.30
CA PRO A 305 28.67 -12.36 -17.27
C PRO A 305 28.37 -13.76 -16.67
N GLU A 306 27.77 -13.85 -15.47
CA GLU A 306 27.40 -15.15 -14.86
C GLU A 306 26.04 -15.69 -15.34
N ARG A 307 25.85 -15.66 -16.66
CA ARG A 307 25.18 -16.75 -17.37
C ARG A 307 26.19 -17.29 -18.38
N GLY A 308 27.01 -18.23 -17.92
CA GLY A 308 27.60 -19.20 -18.83
C GLY A 308 26.49 -19.90 -19.58
N ASP A 309 26.67 -20.04 -20.89
CA ASP A 309 25.81 -20.77 -21.81
C ASP A 309 25.17 -22.01 -21.16
N ALA A 310 23.88 -21.95 -20.91
CA ALA A 310 23.06 -23.16 -20.83
C ALA A 310 22.44 -23.35 -22.21
N ARG A 311 23.04 -24.29 -22.96
CA ARG A 311 22.47 -24.89 -24.16
C ARG A 311 21.14 -25.56 -23.86
#